data_AF-A0A930VJ21-F1
#
_entry.id   AF-A0A930VJ21-F1
#
_cell.length_a   1.000
_cell.length_b   1.000
_cell.length_c   1.000
_cell.angle_alpha   90.00
_cell.angle_beta   90.00
_cell.angle_gamma   90.00
#
_symmetry.space_group_name_H-M   'P 1'
#
loop_
_entity.id
_entity.type
_entity.pdbx_description
1 polymer ?
#
loop_
_entity_poly.entity_id
_entity_poly.type
_entity_poly.pdbx_seq_one_letter_code
_entity_poly.pdbx_strand_id
1 'polypeptide(L)'
;MSDERRAWGWIAHLLDGGTTPWQDWREAGEPQTGQTGQPGQLGQLDQVGRYLPGAQQLELLRRINLVGRPSAELARQVLDASAAGRGRPDLELSGVGRRSSFGPDPVDPGDLPAGELVRVAASILADQLVDSGAPAEVPPGKPAWWRRGYRLVGDPEIADDLRAQLIARGRAPGGRRAVVYVCGSDLGTMLGHAWTQRAFGEGVNAWREWLRALRERRELPPRADLLAACRVWADRVGKDRVQVVLEPGTVASLVGERRPLTVPGTVPGEGGELARRVGSVLGLLVRPEERASLLSSRLRPRVDASLAGLRGGRPLVVPPAHRDWVEREAERLRHGIERAGYAVHGDLDRLLPTWPADIDPAHVGPSPDATLDLAVQVLLTEGQPDRRTA
;
A
#
# COMPACT_ATOMS: atom_id res chain seq x y z
N MET A 1 0.96 -24.00 37.93
CA MET A 1 0.31 -24.26 36.63
C MET A 1 1.40 -24.25 35.57
N SER A 2 1.34 -25.11 34.55
CA SER A 2 2.31 -25.00 33.45
C SER A 2 1.99 -23.72 32.68
N ASP A 3 2.98 -22.84 32.50
CA ASP A 3 2.85 -21.59 31.75
C ASP A 3 2.35 -21.82 30.31
N GLU A 4 2.62 -23.02 29.78
CA GLU A 4 2.12 -23.49 28.49
C GLU A 4 0.60 -23.62 28.44
N ARG A 5 -0.06 -24.06 29.53
CA ARG A 5 -1.53 -24.15 29.59
C ARG A 5 -2.18 -22.77 29.52
N ARG A 6 -1.57 -21.77 30.17
CA ARG A 6 -2.03 -20.37 30.11
C ARG A 6 -1.94 -19.84 28.68
N ALA A 7 -0.86 -20.15 27.97
CA ALA A 7 -0.66 -19.74 26.59
C ALA A 7 -1.72 -20.34 25.65
N TRP A 8 -1.97 -21.64 25.74
CA TRP A 8 -3.03 -22.31 24.96
C TRP A 8 -4.43 -21.78 25.29
N GLY A 9 -4.71 -21.46 26.56
CA GLY A 9 -5.96 -20.82 26.96
C GLY A 9 -6.13 -19.42 26.34
N TRP A 10 -5.04 -18.66 26.23
CA TRP A 10 -5.07 -17.35 25.57
C TRP A 10 -5.30 -17.49 24.06
N ILE A 11 -4.68 -18.47 23.41
CA ILE A 11 -4.92 -18.76 21.99
C ILE A 11 -6.39 -19.07 21.73
N ALA A 12 -7.00 -19.93 22.54
CA ALA A 12 -8.43 -20.22 22.44
C ALA A 12 -9.30 -18.97 22.59
N HIS A 13 -8.99 -18.12 23.58
CA HIS A 13 -9.65 -16.83 23.77
C HIS A 13 -9.53 -15.92 22.55
N LEU A 14 -8.35 -15.81 21.94
CA LEU A 14 -8.15 -15.02 20.74
C LEU A 14 -8.90 -15.60 19.53
N LEU A 15 -8.95 -16.93 19.38
CA LEU A 15 -9.73 -17.60 18.33
C LEU A 15 -11.24 -17.35 18.47
N ASP A 16 -11.73 -17.21 19.71
CA ASP A 16 -13.13 -16.86 20.00
C ASP A 16 -13.43 -15.36 19.81
N GLY A 17 -12.44 -14.55 19.41
CA GLY A 17 -12.58 -13.11 19.18
C GLY A 17 -12.18 -12.25 20.38
N GLY A 18 -11.52 -12.83 21.38
CA GLY A 18 -11.01 -12.13 22.55
C GLY A 18 -9.94 -11.09 22.21
N THR A 19 -9.87 -10.03 23.02
CA THR A 19 -8.94 -8.89 22.82
C THR A 19 -8.04 -8.59 24.01
N THR A 20 -8.15 -9.41 25.06
CA THR A 20 -7.41 -9.25 26.33
C THR A 20 -5.90 -9.32 26.09
N PRO A 21 -5.13 -8.30 26.52
CA PRO A 21 -3.66 -8.34 26.46
C PRO A 21 -3.08 -9.53 27.24
N TRP A 22 -1.92 -10.02 26.81
CA TRP A 22 -1.24 -11.16 27.46
C TRP A 22 -0.97 -10.91 28.95
N GLN A 23 -0.53 -9.70 29.31
CA GLN A 23 -0.17 -9.33 30.69
C GLN A 23 -1.37 -9.45 31.64
N ASP A 24 -2.55 -9.12 31.12
CA ASP A 24 -3.83 -9.10 31.83
C ASP A 24 -4.55 -10.45 31.76
N TRP A 25 -4.10 -11.35 30.86
CA TRP A 25 -4.69 -12.68 30.73
C TRP A 25 -4.38 -13.53 31.95
N ARG A 26 -5.40 -13.65 32.81
CA ARG A 26 -5.53 -14.62 33.90
C ARG A 26 -6.68 -15.53 33.50
N GLU A 27 -6.53 -16.84 33.70
CA GLU A 27 -7.52 -17.83 33.30
C GLU A 27 -8.95 -17.41 33.70
N ALA A 28 -9.89 -17.45 32.77
CA ALA A 28 -11.29 -17.62 33.14
C ALA A 28 -11.38 -18.97 33.84
N GLY A 29 -11.88 -18.99 35.08
CA GLY A 29 -11.89 -20.17 35.94
C GLY A 29 -12.50 -21.41 35.27
N GLU A 30 -12.19 -22.57 35.86
CA GLU A 30 -12.73 -23.90 35.55
C GLU A 30 -14.15 -23.85 34.92
N PRO A 31 -14.45 -24.69 33.92
CA PRO A 31 -15.80 -24.79 33.40
C PRO A 31 -16.74 -25.04 34.58
N GLN A 32 -17.64 -24.08 34.82
CA GLN A 32 -18.74 -24.27 35.76
C GLN A 32 -19.48 -25.52 35.30
N THR A 33 -19.35 -26.57 36.10
CA THR A 33 -20.05 -27.83 35.95
C THR A 33 -21.54 -27.50 36.00
N GLY A 34 -22.20 -27.43 34.84
CA GLY A 34 -23.61 -27.07 34.80
C GLY A 34 -24.25 -26.77 33.44
N GLN A 35 -23.49 -26.60 32.35
CA GLN A 35 -24.09 -26.49 31.02
C GLN A 35 -23.44 -27.47 30.05
N THR A 36 -24.21 -28.48 29.65
CA THR A 36 -23.95 -29.41 28.54
C THR A 36 -23.83 -28.64 27.23
N GLY A 37 -22.65 -28.08 26.97
CA GLY A 37 -22.15 -27.72 25.65
C GLY A 37 -21.25 -28.84 25.13
N GLN A 38 -21.39 -29.20 23.85
CA GLN A 38 -20.78 -30.37 23.24
C GLN A 38 -19.24 -30.45 23.40
N PRO A 39 -18.67 -31.65 23.64
CA PRO A 39 -17.22 -31.86 23.65
C PRO A 39 -16.66 -31.84 22.22
N GLY A 40 -16.52 -30.64 21.64
CA GLY A 40 -16.04 -30.43 20.27
C GLY A 40 -14.98 -29.34 20.09
N GLN A 41 -14.80 -28.42 21.05
CA GLN A 41 -13.90 -27.27 20.88
C GLN A 41 -12.44 -27.51 21.33
N LEU A 42 -12.19 -28.35 22.34
CA LEU A 42 -10.82 -28.74 22.70
C LEU A 42 -10.15 -29.62 21.63
N GLY A 43 -10.93 -30.37 20.83
CA GLY A 43 -10.42 -31.15 19.69
C GLY A 43 -10.02 -30.31 18.48
N GLN A 44 -10.38 -29.02 18.42
CA GLN A 44 -9.90 -28.09 17.39
C GLN A 44 -8.52 -27.51 17.73
N LEU A 45 -8.14 -27.46 19.01
CA LEU A 45 -6.79 -27.03 19.44
C LEU A 45 -5.72 -28.08 19.11
N ASP A 46 -6.08 -29.37 19.06
CA ASP A 46 -5.19 -30.45 18.59
C ASP A 46 -4.75 -30.26 17.12
N GLN A 47 -5.40 -29.37 16.36
CA GLN A 47 -5.05 -29.04 14.97
C GLN A 47 -4.18 -27.78 14.81
N VAL A 48 -3.99 -26.97 15.86
CA VAL A 48 -3.21 -25.70 15.80
C VAL A 48 -1.69 -25.96 15.86
N GLY A 49 -1.28 -27.23 15.91
CA GLY A 49 0.11 -27.64 15.73
C GLY A 49 0.82 -28.02 17.02
N ARG A 50 1.99 -28.66 16.87
CA ARG A 50 2.81 -29.21 17.97
C ARG A 50 3.59 -28.14 18.75
N TYR A 51 3.55 -26.88 18.29
CA TYR A 51 4.38 -25.78 18.78
C TYR A 51 3.51 -24.53 19.01
N LEU A 52 3.89 -23.73 20.01
CA LEU A 52 3.20 -22.48 20.32
C LEU A 52 3.49 -21.43 19.23
N PRO A 53 2.46 -20.75 18.68
CA PRO A 53 2.66 -19.58 17.82
C PRO A 53 3.46 -18.48 18.53
N GLY A 54 4.24 -17.71 17.76
CA GLY A 54 5.04 -16.62 18.29
C GLY A 54 4.22 -15.43 18.78
N ALA A 55 4.85 -14.57 19.59
CA ALA A 55 4.24 -13.37 20.15
C ALA A 55 3.69 -12.43 19.06
N GLN A 56 4.33 -12.37 17.89
CA GLN A 56 3.89 -11.52 16.78
C GLN A 56 2.54 -11.98 16.20
N GLN A 57 2.37 -13.28 16.01
CA GLN A 57 1.14 -13.88 15.48
C GLN A 57 -0.02 -13.63 16.44
N LEU A 58 0.22 -13.83 17.74
CA LEU A 58 -0.79 -13.67 18.79
C LEU A 58 -1.22 -12.20 18.94
N GLU A 59 -0.28 -11.25 18.96
CA GLU A 59 -0.62 -9.83 18.99
C GLU A 59 -1.32 -9.38 17.70
N LEU A 60 -0.90 -9.87 16.52
CA LEU A 60 -1.57 -9.55 15.28
C LEU A 60 -3.04 -10.03 15.30
N LEU A 61 -3.30 -11.25 15.75
CA LEU A 61 -4.67 -11.78 15.89
C LEU A 61 -5.50 -10.93 16.86
N ARG A 62 -4.91 -10.52 18.00
CA ARG A 62 -5.56 -9.62 18.96
C ARG A 62 -5.90 -8.26 18.35
N ARG A 63 -5.00 -7.68 17.54
CA ARG A 63 -5.20 -6.42 16.81
C ARG A 63 -6.29 -6.54 15.76
N ILE A 64 -6.37 -7.67 15.07
CA ILE A 64 -7.46 -7.96 14.14
C ILE A 64 -8.80 -8.00 14.89
N ASN A 65 -8.89 -8.73 16.02
CA ASN A 65 -10.09 -8.81 16.85
C ASN A 65 -10.56 -7.46 17.40
N LEU A 66 -9.65 -6.51 17.65
CA LEU A 66 -9.99 -5.15 18.07
C LEU A 66 -10.70 -4.34 16.97
N VAL A 67 -10.40 -4.61 15.70
CA VAL A 67 -11.00 -3.92 14.56
C VAL A 67 -12.26 -4.63 14.08
N GLY A 68 -12.28 -5.96 14.08
CA GLY A 68 -13.41 -6.76 13.66
C GLY A 68 -13.20 -8.25 13.86
N ARG A 69 -14.21 -9.07 13.58
CA ARG A 69 -14.12 -10.52 13.74
C ARG A 69 -13.49 -11.16 12.49
N PRO A 70 -12.31 -11.79 12.57
CA PRO A 70 -11.73 -12.50 11.43
C PRO A 70 -12.55 -13.75 11.09
N SER A 71 -12.41 -14.25 9.86
CA SER A 71 -12.86 -15.60 9.52
C SER A 71 -11.99 -16.64 10.25
N ALA A 72 -12.52 -17.84 10.46
CA ALA A 72 -11.73 -18.94 11.04
C ALA A 72 -10.50 -19.30 10.18
N GLU A 73 -10.59 -19.09 8.87
CA GLU A 73 -9.47 -19.28 7.95
C GLU A 73 -8.39 -18.24 8.14
N LEU A 74 -8.75 -16.95 8.19
CA LEU A 74 -7.78 -15.87 8.44
C LEU A 74 -7.12 -16.04 9.81
N ALA A 75 -7.88 -16.40 10.85
CA ALA A 75 -7.32 -16.63 12.17
C ALA A 75 -6.26 -17.75 12.16
N ARG A 76 -6.53 -18.84 11.43
CA ARG A 76 -5.55 -19.93 11.27
C ARG A 76 -4.32 -19.50 10.46
N GLN A 77 -4.54 -18.79 9.35
CA GLN A 77 -3.43 -18.22 8.55
C GLN A 77 -2.53 -17.33 9.41
N VAL A 78 -3.10 -16.53 10.32
CA VAL A 78 -2.32 -15.69 11.24
C VAL A 78 -1.48 -16.52 12.20
N LEU A 79 -2.05 -17.58 12.78
CA LEU A 79 -1.33 -18.45 13.73
C LEU A 79 -0.23 -19.29 13.06
N ASP A 80 -0.46 -19.71 11.82
CA ASP A 80 0.49 -20.52 11.03
C ASP A 80 1.54 -19.66 10.32
N ALA A 81 1.32 -18.35 10.20
CA ALA A 81 2.23 -17.46 9.49
C ALA A 81 3.59 -17.39 10.17
N SER A 82 4.67 -17.51 9.40
CA SER A 82 6.02 -17.17 9.86
C SER A 82 6.42 -15.79 9.33
N ALA A 83 7.00 -14.97 10.20
CA ALA A 83 7.41 -13.62 9.82
C ALA A 83 8.57 -13.68 8.81
N ALA A 84 8.36 -13.23 7.57
CA ALA A 84 9.41 -13.29 6.54
C ALA A 84 10.65 -12.46 6.95
N GLY A 85 11.85 -12.96 6.67
CA GLY A 85 13.12 -12.27 6.94
C GLY A 85 14.25 -13.26 7.30
N ARG A 86 15.42 -13.12 6.65
CA ARG A 86 16.55 -14.03 6.92
C ARG A 86 16.97 -13.96 8.39
N GLY A 87 17.00 -15.12 9.04
CA GLY A 87 17.58 -15.32 10.37
C GLY A 87 16.81 -14.67 11.53
N ARG A 88 15.53 -14.32 11.34
CA ARG A 88 14.68 -13.78 12.43
C ARG A 88 13.64 -14.81 12.85
N PRO A 89 13.83 -15.51 13.97
CA PRO A 89 12.85 -16.47 14.47
C PRO A 89 11.57 -15.75 14.94
N ASP A 90 10.50 -16.53 15.08
CA ASP A 90 9.33 -16.10 15.84
C ASP A 90 9.73 -15.84 17.30
N LEU A 91 9.16 -14.81 17.91
CA LEU A 91 9.53 -14.38 19.26
C LEU A 91 8.73 -15.18 20.28
N GLU A 92 9.42 -15.73 21.27
CA GLU A 92 8.79 -16.52 22.33
C GLU A 92 7.96 -15.63 23.27
N LEU A 93 6.93 -16.22 23.88
CA LEU A 93 6.02 -15.52 24.76
C LEU A 93 6.61 -15.33 26.16
N SER A 94 6.56 -14.10 26.69
CA SER A 94 7.07 -13.80 28.04
C SER A 94 6.41 -14.67 29.11
N GLY A 95 7.24 -15.31 29.93
CA GLY A 95 6.79 -16.15 31.03
C GLY A 95 6.27 -17.52 30.59
N VAL A 96 6.56 -17.99 29.37
CA VAL A 96 6.25 -19.36 28.92
C VAL A 96 7.52 -20.15 28.65
N GLY A 97 7.61 -21.36 29.20
CA GLY A 97 8.72 -22.29 28.95
C GLY A 97 10.02 -21.96 29.69
N ARG A 98 11.07 -22.73 29.42
CA ARG A 98 12.43 -22.43 29.92
C ARG A 98 13.07 -21.43 28.98
N ARG A 99 13.65 -20.35 29.53
CA ARG A 99 14.46 -19.41 28.75
C ARG A 99 15.50 -20.16 27.93
N SER A 100 15.44 -20.04 26.61
CA SER A 100 16.49 -20.52 25.73
C SER A 100 17.79 -19.75 26.02
N SER A 101 18.94 -20.43 25.95
CA SER A 101 20.25 -19.77 26.03
C SER A 101 20.67 -19.13 24.70
N PHE A 102 19.90 -19.36 23.63
CA PHE A 102 20.17 -18.88 22.27
C PHE A 102 18.90 -18.28 21.65
N GLY A 103 19.06 -17.15 20.95
CA GLY A 103 17.95 -16.43 20.33
C GLY A 103 17.57 -15.15 21.10
N PRO A 104 16.60 -14.37 20.57
CA PRO A 104 16.08 -13.20 21.26
C PRO A 104 15.32 -13.60 22.54
N ASP A 105 15.33 -12.71 23.53
CA ASP A 105 14.59 -12.93 24.77
C ASP A 105 13.08 -13.04 24.52
N PRO A 106 12.34 -13.85 25.31
CA PRO A 106 10.89 -13.86 25.27
C PRO A 106 10.29 -12.47 25.54
N VAL A 107 9.25 -12.12 24.80
CA VAL A 107 8.68 -10.77 24.78
C VAL A 107 7.22 -10.76 25.21
N ASP A 108 6.80 -9.62 25.75
CA ASP A 108 5.38 -9.36 25.86
C ASP A 108 4.81 -8.99 24.48
N PRO A 109 3.76 -9.65 23.99
CA PRO A 109 3.15 -9.33 22.70
C PRO A 109 2.67 -7.87 22.63
N GLY A 110 2.23 -7.28 23.75
CA GLY A 110 1.76 -5.91 23.81
C GLY A 110 2.86 -4.85 23.62
N ASP A 111 4.11 -5.22 23.87
CA ASP A 111 5.29 -4.34 23.76
C ASP A 111 5.97 -4.43 22.38
N LEU A 112 5.44 -5.27 21.48
CA LEU A 112 6.00 -5.44 20.15
C LEU A 112 5.87 -4.16 19.32
N PRO A 113 6.95 -3.72 18.64
CA PRO A 113 6.84 -2.61 17.72
C PRO A 113 5.95 -3.00 16.53
N ALA A 114 5.07 -2.09 16.11
CA ALA A 114 4.13 -2.32 15.00
C ALA A 114 4.82 -2.84 13.72
N GLY A 115 6.07 -2.44 13.47
CA GLY A 115 6.86 -2.91 12.34
C GLY A 115 7.09 -4.42 12.29
N GLU A 116 7.10 -5.13 13.43
CA GLU A 116 7.18 -6.60 13.47
C GLU A 116 5.84 -7.25 13.12
N LEU A 117 4.72 -6.65 13.52
CA LEU A 117 3.38 -7.12 13.18
C LEU A 117 3.07 -6.90 11.69
N VAL A 118 3.49 -5.76 11.13
CA VAL A 118 3.41 -5.51 9.69
C VAL A 118 4.20 -6.54 8.89
N ARG A 119 5.30 -7.08 9.44
CA ARG A 119 6.10 -8.13 8.78
C ARG A 119 5.31 -9.43 8.64
N VAL A 120 4.61 -9.85 9.70
CA VAL A 120 3.71 -11.02 9.67
C VAL A 120 2.53 -10.77 8.72
N ALA A 121 1.87 -9.61 8.84
CA ALA A 121 0.75 -9.26 7.97
C ALA A 121 1.16 -9.21 6.49
N ALA A 122 2.35 -8.71 6.17
CA ALA A 122 2.87 -8.68 4.81
C ALA A 122 3.15 -10.09 4.25
N SER A 123 3.60 -11.05 5.07
CA SER A 123 3.70 -12.46 4.67
C SER A 123 2.33 -13.03 4.31
N ILE A 124 1.34 -12.87 5.18
CA ILE A 124 -0.02 -13.39 4.96
C ILE A 124 -0.63 -12.80 3.69
N LEU A 125 -0.52 -11.48 3.51
CA LEU A 125 -1.00 -10.81 2.30
C LEU A 125 -0.28 -11.30 1.04
N ALA A 126 1.03 -11.58 1.11
CA ALA A 126 1.77 -12.13 -0.02
C ALA A 126 1.27 -13.54 -0.39
N ASP A 127 1.06 -14.41 0.60
CA ASP A 127 0.55 -15.77 0.38
C ASP A 127 -0.87 -15.73 -0.22
N GLN A 128 -1.77 -14.91 0.33
CA GLN A 128 -3.12 -14.69 -0.23
C GLN A 128 -3.08 -14.21 -1.69
N LEU A 129 -2.15 -13.33 -2.04
CA LEU A 129 -1.99 -12.84 -3.41
C LEU A 129 -1.52 -13.95 -4.35
N VAL A 130 -0.58 -14.80 -3.92
CA VAL A 130 -0.11 -15.96 -4.70
C VAL A 130 -1.27 -16.95 -4.92
N ASP A 131 -2.00 -17.27 -3.86
CA ASP A 131 -3.14 -18.21 -3.91
C ASP A 131 -4.28 -17.68 -4.81
N SER A 132 -4.48 -16.36 -4.87
CA SER A 132 -5.49 -15.74 -5.75
C SER A 132 -5.18 -15.86 -7.25
N GLY A 133 -3.92 -16.12 -7.60
CA GLY A 133 -3.41 -16.20 -8.97
C GLY A 133 -3.42 -14.87 -9.73
N ALA A 134 -2.57 -14.80 -10.76
CA ALA A 134 -2.54 -13.65 -11.65
C ALA A 134 -3.92 -13.41 -12.30
N PRO A 135 -4.41 -12.17 -12.35
CA PRO A 135 -5.67 -11.87 -13.02
C PRO A 135 -5.58 -12.20 -14.51
N ALA A 136 -6.70 -12.65 -15.08
CA ALA A 136 -6.79 -12.89 -16.52
C ALA A 136 -6.59 -11.57 -17.29
N GLU A 137 -5.77 -11.61 -18.34
CA GLU A 137 -5.57 -10.46 -19.21
C GLU A 137 -6.91 -10.08 -19.87
N VAL A 138 -7.42 -8.90 -19.54
CA VAL A 138 -8.58 -8.33 -20.25
C VAL A 138 -8.05 -7.66 -21.52
N PRO A 139 -8.42 -8.12 -22.72
CA PRO A 139 -7.93 -7.50 -23.94
C PRO A 139 -8.41 -6.04 -24.03
N PRO A 140 -7.56 -5.11 -24.50
CA PRO A 140 -7.95 -3.72 -24.62
C PRO A 140 -9.13 -3.58 -25.58
N GLY A 141 -10.17 -2.87 -25.15
CA GLY A 141 -11.32 -2.56 -26.00
C GLY A 141 -10.91 -1.79 -27.26
N LYS A 142 -11.50 -2.13 -28.41
CA LYS A 142 -11.19 -1.46 -29.68
C LYS A 142 -11.54 0.04 -29.60
N PRO A 143 -10.60 0.95 -29.90
CA PRO A 143 -10.90 2.37 -29.90
C PRO A 143 -11.89 2.70 -31.03
N ALA A 144 -12.91 3.49 -30.72
CA ALA A 144 -13.86 3.96 -31.72
C ALA A 144 -13.19 4.97 -32.68
N TRP A 145 -13.28 4.72 -33.99
CA TRP A 145 -12.55 5.45 -35.03
C TRP A 145 -13.01 6.91 -35.23
N TRP A 146 -14.19 7.28 -34.74
CA TRP A 146 -14.78 8.62 -34.86
C TRP A 146 -14.42 9.59 -33.72
N ARG A 147 -13.53 9.20 -32.79
CA ARG A 147 -13.27 9.97 -31.57
C ARG A 147 -11.94 10.74 -31.63
N ARG A 148 -11.88 11.90 -30.97
CA ARG A 148 -10.63 12.66 -30.78
C ARG A 148 -9.63 11.77 -30.06
N GLY A 149 -8.48 11.54 -30.68
CA GLY A 149 -7.45 10.73 -30.07
C GLY A 149 -6.74 11.48 -28.94
N TYR A 150 -6.51 10.81 -27.82
CA TYR A 150 -5.76 11.37 -26.70
C TYR A 150 -4.85 10.33 -26.05
N ARG A 151 -3.80 10.80 -25.37
CA ARG A 151 -3.00 10.01 -24.43
C ARG A 151 -2.78 10.84 -23.17
N LEU A 152 -2.92 10.22 -22.01
CA LEU A 152 -2.56 10.81 -20.71
C LEU A 152 -1.26 10.17 -20.24
N VAL A 153 -0.26 10.96 -19.88
CA VAL A 153 1.04 10.52 -19.35
C VAL A 153 1.51 11.49 -18.26
N GLY A 154 2.65 11.23 -17.62
CA GLY A 154 3.20 12.07 -16.55
C GLY A 154 3.02 11.41 -15.18
N ASP A 155 2.57 12.19 -14.21
CA ASP A 155 2.31 11.74 -12.84
C ASP A 155 1.36 10.53 -12.85
N PRO A 156 1.75 9.37 -12.29
CA PRO A 156 0.99 8.14 -12.39
C PRO A 156 -0.32 8.20 -11.61
N GLU A 157 -0.34 8.81 -10.43
CA GLU A 157 -1.54 8.86 -9.58
C GLU A 157 -2.59 9.82 -10.17
N ILE A 158 -2.17 10.78 -11.00
CA ILE A 158 -3.07 11.67 -11.74
C ILE A 158 -3.47 11.06 -13.08
N ALA A 159 -2.49 10.74 -13.92
CA ALA A 159 -2.74 10.35 -15.31
C ALA A 159 -3.40 8.97 -15.43
N ASP A 160 -3.03 8.01 -14.59
CA ASP A 160 -3.55 6.65 -14.68
C ASP A 160 -4.99 6.58 -14.12
N ASP A 161 -5.30 7.29 -13.03
CA ASP A 161 -6.66 7.35 -12.48
C ASP A 161 -7.64 8.07 -13.42
N LEU A 162 -7.27 9.26 -13.94
CA LEU A 162 -8.09 9.96 -14.92
C LEU A 162 -8.32 9.11 -16.19
N ARG A 163 -7.31 8.34 -16.61
CA ARG A 163 -7.43 7.40 -17.73
C ARG A 163 -8.39 6.26 -17.39
N ALA A 164 -8.32 5.69 -16.18
CA ALA A 164 -9.23 4.64 -15.74
C ALA A 164 -10.69 5.12 -15.73
N GLN A 165 -10.94 6.32 -15.22
CA GLN A 165 -12.27 6.94 -15.25
C GLN A 165 -12.79 7.16 -16.67
N LEU A 166 -11.94 7.60 -17.60
CA LEU A 166 -12.30 7.77 -19.01
C LEU A 166 -12.58 6.42 -19.69
N ILE A 167 -11.78 5.39 -19.41
CA ILE A 167 -12.01 4.02 -19.91
C ILE A 167 -13.35 3.49 -19.40
N ALA A 168 -13.65 3.66 -18.11
CA ALA A 168 -14.94 3.24 -17.52
C ALA A 168 -16.14 3.96 -18.17
N ARG A 169 -15.93 5.16 -18.70
CA ARG A 169 -16.93 5.92 -19.49
C ARG A 169 -16.90 5.58 -20.99
N GLY A 170 -16.22 4.51 -21.37
CA GLY A 170 -16.10 4.04 -22.75
C GLY A 170 -15.22 4.91 -23.63
N ARG A 171 -14.31 5.72 -23.06
CA ARG A 171 -13.36 6.59 -23.77
C ARG A 171 -11.93 6.09 -23.61
N ALA A 172 -11.61 4.94 -24.19
CA ALA A 172 -10.24 4.44 -24.18
C ALA A 172 -9.25 5.42 -24.87
N PRO A 173 -8.03 5.56 -24.36
CA PRO A 173 -6.99 6.39 -24.97
C PRO A 173 -6.52 5.78 -26.32
N GLY A 174 -5.88 6.61 -27.15
CA GLY A 174 -5.38 6.22 -28.46
C GLY A 174 -6.06 6.97 -29.60
N GLY A 175 -6.00 6.44 -30.82
CA GLY A 175 -6.55 7.06 -32.02
C GLY A 175 -5.50 7.75 -32.90
N ARG A 176 -5.87 8.04 -34.15
CA ARG A 176 -4.99 8.67 -35.14
C ARG A 176 -4.72 10.12 -34.76
N ARG A 177 -3.46 10.55 -34.77
CA ARG A 177 -3.02 11.91 -34.42
C ARG A 177 -3.41 12.35 -33.00
N ALA A 178 -3.36 11.44 -32.03
CA ALA A 178 -3.70 11.74 -30.64
C ALA A 178 -2.89 12.92 -30.06
N VAL A 179 -3.56 13.79 -29.30
CA VAL A 179 -2.90 14.81 -28.46
C VAL A 179 -2.41 14.13 -27.18
N VAL A 180 -1.18 14.41 -26.79
CA VAL A 180 -0.57 13.89 -25.56
C VAL A 180 -0.68 14.95 -24.49
N TYR A 181 -1.43 14.65 -23.44
CA TYR A 181 -1.53 15.46 -22.24
C TYR A 181 -0.56 14.89 -21.19
N VAL A 182 0.42 15.70 -20.82
CA VAL A 182 1.42 15.40 -19.79
C VAL A 182 0.91 16.02 -18.48
N CYS A 183 0.28 15.20 -17.65
CA CYS A 183 -0.35 15.62 -16.41
C CYS A 183 0.67 15.65 -15.27
N GLY A 184 0.58 16.65 -14.39
CA GLY A 184 1.40 16.73 -13.21
C GLY A 184 0.82 17.66 -12.13
N SER A 185 1.56 17.77 -11.03
CA SER A 185 1.30 18.66 -9.89
C SER A 185 2.63 19.34 -9.51
N ASP A 186 2.73 19.87 -8.30
CA ASP A 186 4.00 20.25 -7.70
C ASP A 186 4.97 19.06 -7.61
N LEU A 187 6.27 19.35 -7.71
CA LEU A 187 7.30 18.31 -7.76
C LEU A 187 7.35 17.46 -6.48
N GLY A 188 7.03 18.02 -5.31
CA GLY A 188 7.01 17.27 -4.05
C GLY A 188 5.96 16.15 -4.08
N THR A 189 4.74 16.49 -4.51
CA THR A 189 3.65 15.53 -4.70
C THR A 189 3.98 14.50 -5.77
N MET A 190 4.51 14.92 -6.93
CA MET A 190 4.87 13.99 -8.02
C MET A 190 5.94 12.98 -7.59
N LEU A 191 6.88 13.36 -6.72
CA LEU A 191 7.85 12.43 -6.14
C LEU A 191 7.19 11.39 -5.24
N GLY A 192 6.22 11.80 -4.41
CA GLY A 192 5.43 10.88 -3.58
C GLY A 192 4.66 9.88 -4.45
N HIS A 193 3.96 10.37 -5.48
CA HIS A 193 3.24 9.54 -6.44
C HIS A 193 4.15 8.56 -7.19
N ALA A 194 5.33 9.02 -7.63
CA ALA A 194 6.31 8.16 -8.28
C ALA A 194 6.83 7.06 -7.33
N TRP A 195 7.05 7.36 -6.05
CA TRP A 195 7.43 6.34 -5.07
C TRP A 195 6.32 5.32 -4.84
N THR A 196 5.08 5.78 -4.67
CA THR A 196 3.91 4.90 -4.49
C THR A 196 3.74 3.97 -5.69
N GLN A 197 3.81 4.50 -6.92
CA GLN A 197 3.72 3.68 -8.12
C GLN A 197 4.82 2.60 -8.18
N ARG A 198 6.06 2.92 -7.78
CA ARG A 198 7.14 1.93 -7.71
C ARG A 198 6.90 0.88 -6.63
N ALA A 199 6.33 1.28 -5.49
CA ALA A 199 5.99 0.35 -4.42
C ALA A 199 4.96 -0.70 -4.86
N PHE A 200 4.02 -0.33 -5.74
CA PHE A 200 3.04 -1.24 -6.34
C PHE A 200 3.51 -1.96 -7.62
N GLY A 201 4.80 -1.91 -7.96
CA GLY A 201 5.30 -2.52 -9.21
C GLY A 201 6.72 -3.04 -9.10
N GLU A 202 7.68 -2.18 -9.43
CA GLU A 202 9.10 -2.55 -9.59
C GLU A 202 9.82 -2.83 -8.26
N GLY A 203 9.22 -2.43 -7.14
CA GLY A 203 9.86 -2.40 -5.84
C GLY A 203 10.67 -1.11 -5.65
N VAL A 204 10.79 -0.70 -4.39
CA VAL A 204 11.41 0.56 -4.01
C VAL A 204 11.99 0.45 -2.60
N ASN A 205 13.02 1.24 -2.30
CA ASN A 205 13.48 1.44 -0.93
C ASN A 205 12.43 2.24 -0.14
N ALA A 206 12.58 2.28 1.19
CA ALA A 206 11.77 3.18 2.00
C ALA A 206 11.94 4.64 1.54
N TRP A 207 10.89 5.46 1.79
CA TRP A 207 10.73 6.80 1.21
C TRP A 207 11.98 7.68 1.35
N ARG A 208 12.58 7.72 2.56
CA ARG A 208 13.73 8.58 2.87
C ARG A 208 14.98 8.14 2.13
N GLU A 209 15.22 6.83 2.04
CA GLU A 209 16.35 6.22 1.36
C GLU A 209 16.24 6.40 -0.15
N TRP A 210 15.04 6.26 -0.70
CA TRP A 210 14.77 6.49 -2.12
C TRP A 210 15.00 7.95 -2.51
N LEU A 211 14.46 8.90 -1.76
CA LEU A 211 14.70 10.33 -1.97
C LEU A 211 16.19 10.70 -1.84
N ARG A 212 16.88 10.13 -0.84
CA ARG A 212 18.32 10.34 -0.67
C ARG A 212 19.08 9.88 -1.91
N ALA A 213 18.78 8.71 -2.43
CA ALA A 213 19.42 8.17 -3.63
C ALA A 213 19.18 9.04 -4.88
N LEU A 214 17.96 9.58 -5.05
CA LEU A 214 17.65 10.50 -6.15
C LEU A 214 18.44 11.81 -6.03
N ARG A 215 18.48 12.40 -4.83
CA ARG A 215 19.25 13.63 -4.56
C ARG A 215 20.74 13.42 -4.84
N GLU A 216 21.31 12.30 -4.41
CA GLU A 216 22.72 11.96 -4.62
C GLU A 216 23.07 11.81 -6.10
N ARG A 217 22.17 11.21 -6.89
CA ARG A 217 22.33 11.09 -8.35
C ARG A 217 21.97 12.37 -9.11
N ARG A 218 21.27 13.30 -8.46
CA ARG A 218 20.69 14.52 -9.07
C ARG A 218 19.76 14.20 -10.24
N GLU A 219 18.92 13.18 -10.05
CA GLU A 219 18.02 12.69 -11.09
C GLU A 219 16.57 12.75 -10.58
N LEU A 220 15.66 13.11 -11.48
CA LEU A 220 14.23 12.95 -11.26
C LEU A 220 13.78 11.58 -11.81
N PRO A 221 12.84 10.90 -11.12
CA PRO A 221 12.25 9.70 -11.68
C PRO A 221 11.49 10.06 -12.96
N PRO A 222 11.48 9.19 -14.00
CA PRO A 222 10.86 9.50 -15.30
C PRO A 222 9.40 9.95 -15.23
N ARG A 223 8.67 9.51 -14.20
CA ARG A 223 7.26 9.85 -13.98
C ARG A 223 7.03 11.21 -13.30
N ALA A 224 8.06 11.81 -12.71
CA ALA A 224 8.02 13.17 -12.16
C ALA A 224 8.77 14.20 -13.04
N ASP A 225 9.60 13.75 -13.99
CA ASP A 225 10.24 14.63 -14.97
C ASP A 225 9.31 14.92 -16.16
N LEU A 226 8.40 15.87 -15.96
CA LEU A 226 7.43 16.27 -17.00
C LEU A 226 8.12 16.81 -18.25
N LEU A 227 9.26 17.50 -18.09
CA LEU A 227 10.00 18.06 -19.21
C LEU A 227 10.60 16.96 -20.10
N ALA A 228 11.20 15.93 -19.48
CA ALA A 228 11.68 14.76 -20.20
C ALA A 228 10.53 14.03 -20.89
N ALA A 229 9.38 13.86 -20.20
CA ALA A 229 8.19 13.26 -20.80
C ALA A 229 7.71 14.06 -22.03
N CYS A 230 7.65 15.39 -21.94
CA CYS A 230 7.29 16.26 -23.05
C CYS A 230 8.24 16.10 -24.24
N ARG A 231 9.56 16.02 -24.01
CA ARG A 231 10.55 15.82 -25.07
C ARG A 231 10.38 14.48 -25.77
N VAL A 232 10.30 13.40 -25.00
CA VAL A 232 10.10 12.03 -25.54
C VAL A 232 8.84 11.96 -26.40
N TRP A 233 7.75 12.61 -26.00
CA TRP A 233 6.52 12.63 -26.80
C TRP A 233 6.58 13.61 -27.96
N ALA A 234 7.25 14.76 -27.83
CA ALA A 234 7.44 15.70 -28.91
C ALA A 234 8.24 15.07 -30.06
N ASP A 235 9.23 14.23 -29.77
CA ASP A 235 9.98 13.50 -30.79
C ASP A 235 9.10 12.48 -31.53
N ARG A 236 8.08 11.91 -30.86
CA ARG A 236 7.20 10.89 -31.42
C ARG A 236 5.99 11.45 -32.17
N VAL A 237 5.40 12.53 -31.66
CA VAL A 237 4.14 13.10 -32.19
C VAL A 237 4.28 14.55 -32.63
N GLY A 238 5.45 15.18 -32.51
CA GLY A 238 5.61 16.60 -32.78
C GLY A 238 5.13 17.47 -31.61
N LYS A 239 5.84 18.57 -31.38
CA LYS A 239 5.64 19.48 -30.24
C LYS A 239 4.20 20.01 -30.12
N ASP A 240 3.57 20.38 -31.23
CA ASP A 240 2.22 20.99 -31.23
C ASP A 240 1.12 20.05 -30.72
N ARG A 241 1.43 18.75 -30.63
CA ARG A 241 0.53 17.72 -30.08
C ARG A 241 0.85 17.34 -28.64
N VAL A 242 1.77 18.02 -27.98
CA VAL A 242 2.13 17.81 -26.57
C VAL A 242 1.70 19.01 -25.75
N GLN A 243 0.88 18.77 -24.73
CA GLN A 243 0.33 19.82 -23.86
C GLN A 243 0.52 19.40 -22.41
N VAL A 244 0.97 20.33 -21.57
CA VAL A 244 1.15 20.11 -20.12
C VAL A 244 -0.16 20.46 -19.41
N VAL A 245 -0.57 19.63 -18.45
CA VAL A 245 -1.78 19.84 -17.65
C VAL A 245 -1.43 19.85 -16.17
N LEU A 246 -1.53 21.02 -15.53
CA LEU A 246 -1.29 21.23 -14.10
C LEU A 246 -2.59 21.49 -13.32
N GLU A 247 -3.72 21.46 -14.04
CA GLU A 247 -5.06 21.50 -13.49
C GLU A 247 -5.82 20.24 -13.92
N PRO A 248 -5.74 19.15 -13.13
CA PRO A 248 -6.36 17.87 -13.47
C PRO A 248 -7.86 17.95 -13.81
N GLY A 249 -8.59 18.88 -13.19
CA GLY A 249 -10.01 19.12 -13.45
C GLY A 249 -10.32 19.55 -14.90
N THR A 250 -9.33 20.07 -15.64
CA THR A 250 -9.51 20.48 -17.05
C THR A 250 -9.44 19.31 -18.03
N VAL A 251 -8.93 18.14 -17.61
CA VAL A 251 -8.72 16.99 -18.51
C VAL A 251 -10.00 16.56 -19.20
N ALA A 252 -11.14 16.59 -18.49
CA ALA A 252 -12.44 16.21 -19.05
C ALA A 252 -12.78 17.05 -20.30
N SER A 253 -12.66 18.37 -20.23
CA SER A 253 -13.00 19.26 -21.35
C SER A 253 -11.99 19.11 -22.50
N LEU A 254 -10.71 18.94 -22.20
CA LEU A 254 -9.65 18.73 -23.20
C LEU A 254 -9.88 17.49 -24.06
N VAL A 255 -10.32 16.38 -23.45
CA VAL A 255 -10.66 15.14 -24.17
C VAL A 255 -12.10 15.12 -24.71
N GLY A 256 -12.85 16.22 -24.55
CA GLY A 256 -14.22 16.37 -25.02
C GLY A 256 -15.25 15.54 -24.24
N GLU A 257 -14.98 15.24 -22.97
CA GLU A 257 -15.93 14.68 -22.02
C GLU A 257 -16.71 15.81 -21.32
N ARG A 258 -18.03 15.67 -21.26
CA ARG A 258 -18.92 16.70 -20.71
C ARG A 258 -19.05 16.57 -19.20
N ARG A 259 -18.96 15.34 -18.68
CA ARG A 259 -19.05 15.08 -17.25
C ARG A 259 -17.69 15.30 -16.60
N PRO A 260 -17.59 16.07 -15.50
CA PRO A 260 -16.32 16.24 -14.80
C PRO A 260 -15.75 14.88 -14.37
N LEU A 261 -14.42 14.79 -14.35
CA LEU A 261 -13.69 13.67 -13.77
C LEU A 261 -13.44 13.99 -12.29
N THR A 262 -13.38 12.96 -11.46
CA THR A 262 -12.95 13.11 -10.07
C THR A 262 -11.46 13.36 -10.08
N VAL A 263 -11.00 14.45 -9.47
CA VAL A 263 -9.57 14.72 -9.33
C VAL A 263 -9.04 13.80 -8.23
N PRO A 264 -7.92 13.08 -8.47
CA PRO A 264 -7.31 12.23 -7.44
C PRO A 264 -6.94 13.04 -6.20
N GLY A 265 -7.26 12.49 -5.04
CA GLY A 265 -6.85 13.05 -3.75
C GLY A 265 -5.41 12.71 -3.41
N THR A 266 -4.90 13.27 -2.31
CA THR A 266 -3.59 12.91 -1.79
C THR A 266 -3.59 11.46 -1.30
N VAL A 267 -2.65 10.65 -1.79
CA VAL A 267 -2.50 9.25 -1.39
C VAL A 267 -1.68 9.17 -0.10
N PRO A 268 -2.22 8.59 1.00
CA PRO A 268 -1.44 8.35 2.21
C PRO A 268 -0.26 7.42 1.92
N GLY A 269 0.90 7.71 2.52
CA GLY A 269 2.13 6.95 2.31
C GLY A 269 2.06 5.51 2.82
N GLU A 270 1.16 5.22 3.75
CA GLU A 270 0.94 3.91 4.34
C GLU A 270 0.60 2.85 3.28
N GLY A 271 -0.18 3.21 2.25
CA GLY A 271 -0.52 2.29 1.17
C GLY A 271 0.71 1.84 0.39
N GLY A 272 1.60 2.78 0.06
CA GLY A 272 2.88 2.46 -0.59
C GLY A 272 3.84 1.70 0.33
N GLU A 273 3.87 2.00 1.63
CA GLU A 273 4.74 1.26 2.57
C GLU A 273 4.29 -0.18 2.77
N LEU A 274 2.98 -0.42 2.86
CA LEU A 274 2.43 -1.77 2.91
C LEU A 274 2.75 -2.53 1.62
N ALA A 275 2.51 -1.93 0.45
CA ALA A 275 2.83 -2.53 -0.84
C ALA A 275 4.32 -2.87 -0.99
N ARG A 276 5.20 -1.97 -0.51
CA ARG A 276 6.66 -2.20 -0.51
C ARG A 276 7.05 -3.41 0.33
N ARG A 277 6.43 -3.59 1.50
CA ARG A 277 6.70 -4.73 2.40
C ARG A 277 6.16 -6.04 1.83
N VAL A 278 4.92 -6.04 1.32
CA VAL A 278 4.33 -7.21 0.64
C VAL A 278 5.16 -7.58 -0.60
N GLY A 279 5.54 -6.60 -1.41
CA GLY A 279 6.36 -6.79 -2.60
C GLY A 279 7.75 -7.38 -2.31
N SER A 280 8.32 -7.09 -1.13
CA SER A 280 9.57 -7.71 -0.68
C SER A 280 9.41 -9.21 -0.42
N VAL A 281 8.26 -9.64 0.12
CA VAL A 281 7.96 -11.07 0.35
C VAL A 281 7.63 -11.75 -0.97
N LEU A 282 6.75 -11.16 -1.79
CA LEU A 282 6.42 -11.67 -3.13
C LEU A 282 7.65 -11.85 -4.02
N GLY A 283 8.68 -11.00 -3.87
CA GLY A 283 9.93 -11.16 -4.60
C GLY A 283 10.69 -12.46 -4.33
N LEU A 284 10.32 -13.20 -3.28
CA LEU A 284 10.82 -14.55 -2.97
C LEU A 284 9.91 -15.66 -3.52
N LEU A 285 8.65 -15.35 -3.83
CA LEU A 285 7.62 -16.32 -4.20
C LEU A 285 7.32 -16.37 -5.70
N VAL A 286 7.42 -15.22 -6.39
CA VAL A 286 7.01 -15.07 -7.79
C VAL A 286 8.03 -14.28 -8.63
N ARG A 287 7.87 -14.31 -9.96
CA ARG A 287 8.71 -13.56 -10.90
C ARG A 287 8.41 -12.05 -10.85
N PRO A 288 9.34 -11.18 -11.29
CA PRO A 288 9.16 -9.72 -11.21
C PRO A 288 7.89 -9.19 -11.92
N GLU A 289 7.55 -9.72 -13.09
CA GLU A 289 6.38 -9.32 -13.87
C GLU A 289 5.07 -9.73 -13.17
N GLU A 290 5.05 -10.94 -12.64
CA GLU A 290 3.92 -11.49 -11.88
C GLU A 290 3.72 -10.72 -10.57
N ARG A 291 4.81 -10.42 -9.85
CA ARG A 291 4.80 -9.56 -8.66
C ARG A 291 4.16 -8.20 -8.95
N ALA A 292 4.59 -7.54 -10.03
CA ALA A 292 4.05 -6.24 -10.41
C ALA A 292 2.55 -6.34 -10.77
N SER A 293 2.14 -7.41 -11.44
CA SER A 293 0.74 -7.68 -11.75
C SER A 293 -0.11 -7.89 -10.48
N LEU A 294 0.35 -8.74 -9.55
CA LEU A 294 -0.33 -9.00 -8.28
C LEU A 294 -0.46 -7.73 -7.42
N LEU A 295 0.63 -6.97 -7.28
CA LEU A 295 0.61 -5.72 -6.50
C LEU A 295 -0.36 -4.69 -7.12
N SER A 296 -0.28 -4.45 -8.42
CA SER A 296 -1.09 -3.43 -9.09
C SER A 296 -2.56 -3.81 -9.29
N SER A 297 -2.84 -5.07 -9.58
CA SER A 297 -4.19 -5.51 -9.99
C SER A 297 -4.99 -6.18 -8.86
N ARG A 298 -4.32 -6.67 -7.81
CA ARG A 298 -4.98 -7.35 -6.67
C ARG A 298 -4.81 -6.59 -5.36
N LEU A 299 -3.56 -6.27 -4.99
CA LEU A 299 -3.31 -5.59 -3.71
C LEU A 299 -3.81 -4.14 -3.73
N ARG A 300 -3.49 -3.38 -4.78
CA ARG A 300 -3.83 -1.96 -4.85
C ARG A 300 -5.32 -1.68 -4.67
N PRO A 301 -6.26 -2.37 -5.35
CA PRO A 301 -7.69 -2.17 -5.10
C PRO A 301 -8.11 -2.43 -3.65
N ARG A 302 -7.53 -3.44 -2.98
CA ARG A 302 -7.81 -3.74 -1.56
C ARG A 302 -7.31 -2.63 -0.64
N VAL A 303 -6.11 -2.12 -0.93
CA VAL A 303 -5.50 -1.00 -0.20
C VAL A 303 -6.34 0.27 -0.40
N ASP A 304 -6.67 0.62 -1.64
CA ASP A 304 -7.46 1.83 -1.96
C ASP A 304 -8.84 1.79 -1.29
N ALA A 305 -9.49 0.63 -1.25
CA ALA A 305 -10.76 0.45 -0.54
C ALA A 305 -10.62 0.65 0.99
N SER A 306 -9.50 0.22 1.58
CA SER A 306 -9.24 0.33 3.01
C SER A 306 -8.78 1.73 3.43
N LEU A 307 -8.06 2.44 2.55
CA LEU A 307 -7.55 3.79 2.82
C LEU A 307 -8.65 4.80 3.17
N ALA A 308 -9.87 4.62 2.67
CA ALA A 308 -11.02 5.47 3.01
C ALA A 308 -11.37 5.46 4.51
N GLY A 309 -11.04 4.38 5.23
CA GLY A 309 -11.29 4.22 6.66
C GLY A 309 -10.06 4.45 7.55
N LEU A 310 -8.89 4.76 6.97
CA LEU A 310 -7.64 4.88 7.71
C LEU A 310 -7.61 6.19 8.50
N ARG A 311 -7.51 6.08 9.83
CA ARG A 311 -7.28 7.23 10.70
C ARG A 311 -5.78 7.51 10.80
N GLY A 312 -5.40 8.78 10.64
CA GLY A 312 -4.00 9.20 10.82
C GLY A 312 -3.07 8.84 9.66
N GLY A 313 -3.61 8.51 8.47
CA GLY A 313 -2.81 8.37 7.26
C GLY A 313 -2.04 9.66 6.96
N ARG A 314 -0.77 9.53 6.59
CA ARG A 314 0.15 10.67 6.43
C ARG A 314 0.50 10.87 4.96
N PRO A 315 0.44 12.10 4.43
CA PRO A 315 0.92 12.37 3.09
C PRO A 315 2.43 12.12 3.01
N LEU A 316 2.89 11.66 1.84
CA LEU A 316 4.31 11.61 1.54
C LEU A 316 4.81 13.03 1.31
N VAL A 317 5.59 13.53 2.26
CA VAL A 317 6.19 14.87 2.19
C VAL A 317 7.69 14.76 2.06
N VAL A 318 8.29 15.68 1.32
CA VAL A 318 9.74 15.77 1.18
C VAL A 318 10.34 16.27 2.51
N PRO A 319 11.25 15.51 3.14
CA PRO A 319 11.88 15.95 4.38
C PRO A 319 12.68 17.25 4.17
N PRO A 320 12.81 18.12 5.20
CA PRO A 320 13.51 19.41 5.10
C PRO A 320 14.90 19.31 4.46
N ALA A 321 15.67 18.27 4.78
CA ALA A 321 17.01 18.02 4.26
C ALA A 321 17.09 17.81 2.72
N HIS A 322 15.96 17.70 2.04
CA HIS A 322 15.88 17.52 0.58
C HIS A 322 15.16 18.66 -0.13
N ARG A 323 14.57 19.63 0.59
CA ARG A 323 13.72 20.68 0.01
C ARG A 323 14.45 21.56 -1.00
N ASP A 324 15.63 22.08 -0.67
CA ASP A 324 16.41 22.92 -1.58
C ASP A 324 16.74 22.23 -2.91
N TRP A 325 16.94 20.90 -2.90
CA TRP A 325 17.16 20.15 -4.13
C TRP A 325 15.88 20.05 -4.95
N VAL A 326 14.75 19.76 -4.31
CA VAL A 326 13.45 19.69 -4.99
C VAL A 326 13.04 21.05 -5.55
N GLU A 327 13.25 22.14 -4.82
CA GLU A 327 12.98 23.51 -5.29
C GLU A 327 13.78 23.82 -6.56
N ARG A 328 15.10 23.57 -6.56
CA ARG A 328 15.94 23.77 -7.77
C ARG A 328 15.49 22.92 -8.95
N GLU A 329 15.11 21.67 -8.73
CA GLU A 329 14.61 20.80 -9.80
C GLU A 329 13.24 21.27 -10.31
N ALA A 330 12.36 21.73 -9.43
CA ALA A 330 11.05 22.29 -9.82
C ALA A 330 11.21 23.56 -10.65
N GLU A 331 12.11 24.47 -10.24
CA GLU A 331 12.48 25.65 -11.02
C GLU A 331 13.06 25.24 -12.39
N ARG A 332 13.94 24.23 -12.44
CA ARG A 332 14.49 23.71 -13.71
C ARG A 332 13.39 23.19 -14.63
N LEU A 333 12.42 22.45 -14.11
CA LEU A 333 11.27 21.94 -14.87
C LEU A 333 10.42 23.10 -15.40
N ARG A 334 10.03 24.04 -14.53
CA ARG A 334 9.23 25.22 -14.86
C ARG A 334 9.88 26.03 -15.99
N HIS A 335 11.12 26.48 -15.81
CA HIS A 335 11.85 27.24 -16.82
C HIS A 335 12.12 26.42 -18.09
N GLY A 336 12.28 25.11 -17.97
CA GLY A 336 12.49 24.21 -19.10
C GLY A 336 11.24 24.08 -19.97
N ILE A 337 10.06 23.93 -19.37
CA ILE A 337 8.78 23.85 -20.06
C ILE A 337 8.42 25.19 -20.69
N GLU A 338 8.61 26.28 -19.95
CA GLU A 338 8.39 27.65 -20.43
C GLU A 338 9.26 27.96 -21.66
N ARG A 339 10.57 27.78 -21.56
CA ARG A 339 11.50 28.02 -22.69
C ARG A 339 11.24 27.11 -23.87
N ALA A 340 10.83 25.87 -23.63
CA ALA A 340 10.47 24.96 -24.70
C ALA A 340 9.16 25.36 -25.40
N GLY A 341 8.34 26.22 -24.79
CA GLY A 341 7.11 26.76 -25.38
C GLY A 341 6.03 25.70 -25.64
N TYR A 342 5.88 24.74 -24.72
CA TYR A 342 4.75 23.82 -24.75
C TYR A 342 3.46 24.54 -24.33
N ALA A 343 2.30 24.13 -24.86
CA ALA A 343 1.02 24.62 -24.36
C ALA A 343 0.77 24.10 -22.94
N VAL A 344 0.32 24.96 -22.03
CA VAL A 344 0.09 24.63 -20.62
C VAL A 344 -1.35 24.94 -20.25
N HIS A 345 -2.01 24.00 -19.59
CA HIS A 345 -3.33 24.16 -18.99
C HIS A 345 -3.20 24.25 -17.48
N GLY A 346 -3.38 25.47 -16.96
CA GLY A 346 -3.10 25.87 -15.59
C GLY A 346 -1.87 26.77 -15.48
N ASP A 347 -1.47 27.09 -14.26
CA ASP A 347 -0.31 27.93 -13.96
C ASP A 347 0.96 27.07 -13.82
N LEU A 348 2.05 27.47 -14.51
CA LEU A 348 3.36 26.81 -14.42
C LEU A 348 3.98 26.90 -13.02
N ASP A 349 3.63 27.92 -12.24
CA ASP A 349 4.13 28.09 -10.87
C ASP A 349 3.62 26.98 -9.94
N ARG A 350 2.56 26.24 -10.34
CA ARG A 350 2.10 25.04 -9.62
C ARG A 350 3.11 23.90 -9.60
N LEU A 351 4.14 23.93 -10.45
CA LEU A 351 5.25 22.96 -10.38
C LEU A 351 6.11 23.17 -9.14
N LEU A 352 6.12 24.39 -8.58
CA LEU A 352 6.92 24.74 -7.43
C LEU A 352 6.30 24.11 -6.16
N PRO A 353 7.11 23.41 -5.35
CA PRO A 353 6.61 22.73 -4.17
C PRO A 353 6.10 23.74 -3.14
N THR A 354 4.96 23.42 -2.53
CA THR A 354 4.49 24.13 -1.33
C THR A 354 4.77 23.26 -0.11
N TRP A 355 5.50 23.82 0.87
CA TRP A 355 5.83 23.10 2.09
C TRP A 355 4.83 23.45 3.20
N PRO A 356 4.14 22.46 3.77
CA PRO A 356 3.30 22.71 4.93
C PRO A 356 4.16 23.16 6.12
N ALA A 357 3.79 24.28 6.74
CA ALA A 357 4.54 24.87 7.85
C ALA A 357 4.51 23.99 9.12
N ASP A 358 3.43 23.24 9.32
CA ASP A 358 3.13 22.52 10.57
C ASP A 358 3.57 21.04 10.56
N ILE A 359 4.36 20.61 9.57
CA ILE A 359 4.81 19.21 9.52
C ILE A 359 6.06 19.02 10.36
N ASP A 360 5.92 18.22 11.41
CA ASP A 360 7.03 17.73 12.20
C ASP A 360 7.98 16.88 11.32
N PRO A 361 9.25 17.30 11.14
CA PRO A 361 10.25 16.56 10.37
C PRO A 361 10.50 15.12 10.86
N ALA A 362 10.24 14.84 12.14
CA ALA A 362 10.36 13.51 12.72
C ALA A 362 9.25 12.57 12.24
N HIS A 363 8.12 13.11 11.80
CA HIS A 363 6.91 12.36 11.43
C HIS A 363 6.63 12.37 9.92
N VAL A 364 7.64 12.66 9.10
CA VAL A 364 7.55 12.67 7.63
C VAL A 364 7.62 11.26 7.06
N GLY A 365 6.53 10.84 6.44
CA GLY A 365 6.40 9.56 5.75
C GLY A 365 5.50 8.55 6.50
N PRO A 366 5.45 7.31 6.00
CA PRO A 366 4.55 6.28 6.53
C PRO A 366 4.85 5.93 7.99
N SER A 367 3.83 5.92 8.84
CA SER A 367 3.95 5.48 10.23
C SER A 367 3.86 3.95 10.35
N PRO A 368 4.72 3.26 11.13
CA PRO A 368 4.57 1.83 11.39
C PRO A 368 3.19 1.46 11.94
N ASP A 369 2.65 2.24 12.88
CA ASP A 369 1.33 1.98 13.48
C ASP A 369 0.19 2.16 12.48
N ALA A 370 0.18 3.28 11.73
CA ALA A 370 -0.85 3.50 10.72
C ALA A 370 -0.76 2.48 9.56
N THR A 371 0.45 2.01 9.24
CA THR A 371 0.65 0.93 8.26
C THR A 371 0.10 -0.39 8.80
N LEU A 372 0.26 -0.67 10.10
CA LEU A 372 -0.34 -1.84 10.73
C LEU A 372 -1.87 -1.76 10.73
N ASP A 373 -2.43 -0.61 11.11
CA ASP A 373 -3.87 -0.39 11.08
C ASP A 373 -4.45 -0.61 9.67
N LEU A 374 -3.76 -0.11 8.64
CA LEU A 374 -4.11 -0.37 7.25
C LEU A 374 -4.00 -1.86 6.89
N ALA A 375 -2.91 -2.53 7.28
CA ALA A 375 -2.73 -3.95 7.00
C ALA A 375 -3.84 -4.81 7.62
N VAL A 376 -4.25 -4.50 8.86
CA VAL A 376 -5.37 -5.15 9.54
C VAL A 376 -6.68 -4.96 8.78
N GLN A 377 -6.96 -3.74 8.30
CA GLN A 377 -8.16 -3.47 7.49
C GLN A 377 -8.14 -4.24 6.15
N VAL A 378 -6.99 -4.30 5.48
CA VAL A 378 -6.83 -5.03 4.21
C VAL A 378 -7.02 -6.55 4.40
N LEU A 379 -6.51 -7.11 5.50
CA LEU A 379 -6.71 -8.52 5.85
C LEU A 379 -8.19 -8.84 6.12
N LEU A 380 -8.91 -7.95 6.81
CA LEU A 380 -10.33 -8.13 7.12
C LEU A 380 -11.25 -8.00 5.89
N THR A 381 -10.82 -7.25 4.86
CA THR A 381 -11.65 -6.99 3.67
C THR A 381 -11.88 -8.26 2.82
N GLU A 382 -11.02 -9.28 2.92
CA GLU A 382 -11.22 -10.58 2.23
C GLU A 382 -12.27 -11.49 2.88
N GLY A 383 -12.80 -11.12 4.05
CA GLY A 383 -13.85 -11.88 4.74
C GLY A 383 -15.28 -11.60 4.27
N GLN A 384 -15.51 -10.63 3.38
CA GLN A 384 -16.84 -10.32 2.85
C GLN A 384 -16.97 -10.78 1.41
N PRO A 385 -17.72 -11.87 1.11
CA PRO A 385 -18.10 -12.16 -0.26
C PRO A 385 -18.85 -10.96 -0.83
N ASP A 386 -18.46 -10.58 -2.03
CA ASP A 386 -18.96 -9.45 -2.79
C ASP A 386 -20.50 -9.46 -2.81
N ARG A 387 -21.15 -8.60 -2.02
CA ARG A 387 -22.62 -8.43 -1.99
C ARG A 387 -23.17 -7.76 -3.26
N ARG A 388 -22.43 -7.78 -4.37
CA ARG A 388 -22.82 -7.19 -5.65
C ARG A 388 -23.19 -8.20 -6.74
N THR A 389 -23.32 -9.46 -6.39
CA THR A 389 -24.04 -10.46 -7.20
C THR A 389 -25.19 -11.06 -6.39
N ALA A 390 -26.27 -10.30 -6.28
CA ALA A 390 -27.62 -10.79 -6.02
C ALA A 390 -28.61 -9.99 -6.88
#